data_AF-A0A7S2C2Y9-F1
#
_entry.id   AF-A0A7S2C2Y9-F1
#
_cell.length_a   1.000
_cell.length_b   1.000
_cell.length_c   1.000
_cell.angle_alpha   90.00
_cell.angle_beta   90.00
_cell.angle_gamma   90.00
#
_symmetry.space_group_name_H-M   'P 1'
#
loop_
_entity.id
_entity.type
_entity.pdbx_description
1 polymer ?
#
loop_
_entity_poly.entity_id
_entity_poly.type
_entity_poly.pdbx_seq_one_letter_code
_entity_poly.pdbx_strand_id
1 'polypeptide(L)'
;GGGAAAAGLKGCLVDPSWDAFAAAGWQVRFLHDFTALVPELGGIHHSLHGIVEAIICSRAQVFAGTYLSTYSGLIHLLRGYHGRGEDSYYHSSGMTQELRRPRSVGQGWPREWRYGWTDDGGDPVR
;
A
#
# COMPACT_ATOMS: atom_id res chain seq x y z
N GLY A 1 11.55 35.73 -3.15
CA GLY A 1 10.17 35.18 -3.11
C GLY A 1 10.30 33.69 -3.01
N GLY A 2 9.85 33.03 -1.96
CA GLY A 2 8.49 33.11 -1.43
C GLY A 2 7.83 31.76 -1.74
N GLY A 3 8.36 30.68 -1.16
CA GLY A 3 7.76 29.35 -1.18
C GLY A 3 7.59 28.95 0.27
N ALA A 4 6.36 28.96 0.75
CA ALA A 4 6.03 28.65 2.13
C ALA A 4 6.64 27.31 2.52
N ALA A 5 7.63 27.35 3.41
CA ALA A 5 8.04 26.19 4.17
C ALA A 5 6.78 25.64 4.84
N ALA A 6 6.51 24.35 4.65
CA ALA A 6 5.42 23.63 5.29
C ALA A 6 5.63 23.64 6.81
N ALA A 7 5.32 24.77 7.45
CA ALA A 7 5.25 24.91 8.88
C ALA A 7 3.99 24.16 9.33
N GLY A 8 4.16 22.97 9.91
CA GLY A 8 3.16 22.41 10.81
C GLY A 8 2.54 21.06 10.45
N LEU A 9 2.91 20.37 9.38
CA LEU A 9 2.57 18.95 9.26
C LEU A 9 3.52 18.15 10.15
N LYS A 10 3.13 17.92 11.41
CA LYS A 10 3.64 16.79 12.20
C LYS A 10 3.21 15.53 11.46
N GLY A 11 3.96 15.16 10.41
CA GLY A 11 3.64 14.00 9.59
C GLY A 11 3.69 12.70 10.40
N CYS A 12 3.29 11.61 9.76
CA CYS A 12 3.28 10.22 10.23
C CYS A 12 4.50 9.79 11.11
N LEU A 13 5.66 10.44 10.95
CA LEU A 13 6.86 10.16 11.76
C LEU A 13 6.76 10.58 13.23
N VAL A 14 5.86 11.51 13.59
CA VAL A 14 5.66 11.99 14.97
C VAL A 14 4.40 11.40 15.60
N ASP A 15 3.35 11.23 14.80
CA ASP A 15 2.10 10.58 15.19
C ASP A 15 1.55 9.75 14.01
N PRO A 16 1.66 8.41 14.07
CA PRO A 16 1.15 7.53 13.03
C PRO A 16 -0.33 7.16 13.24
N SER A 17 -1.05 7.82 14.16
CA SER A 17 -2.47 7.54 14.42
C SER A 17 -3.36 7.94 13.25
N TRP A 18 -4.52 7.30 13.16
CA TRP A 18 -5.57 7.68 12.20
C TRP A 18 -6.10 9.10 12.46
N ASP A 19 -6.09 9.54 13.72
CA ASP A 19 -6.50 10.90 14.10
C ASP A 19 -5.58 11.96 13.51
N ALA A 20 -4.28 11.68 13.40
CA ALA A 20 -3.33 12.58 12.73
C ALA A 20 -3.67 12.77 11.25
N PHE A 21 -4.10 11.71 10.55
CA PHE A 21 -4.56 11.82 9.16
C PHE A 21 -5.84 12.65 9.06
N ALA A 22 -6.81 12.43 9.95
CA ALA A 22 -8.04 13.20 9.98
C ALA A 22 -7.77 14.70 10.27
N ALA A 23 -6.90 15.01 11.24
CA ALA A 23 -6.51 16.37 11.57
C ALA A 23 -5.76 17.08 10.43
N ALA A 24 -5.03 16.32 9.61
CA ALA A 24 -4.40 16.82 8.39
C ALA A 24 -5.38 17.01 7.21
N GLY A 25 -6.69 16.79 7.42
CA GLY A 25 -7.74 17.01 6.43
C GLY A 25 -8.05 15.82 5.54
N TRP A 26 -7.49 14.63 5.82
CA TRP A 26 -7.79 13.41 5.06
C TRP A 26 -9.10 12.78 5.52
N GLN A 27 -9.86 12.21 4.59
CA GLN A 27 -10.98 11.34 4.94
C GLN A 27 -10.47 9.94 5.26
N VAL A 28 -10.47 9.59 6.54
CA VAL A 28 -10.15 8.22 7.00
C VAL A 28 -11.42 7.38 6.93
N ARG A 29 -11.32 6.19 6.34
CA ARG A 29 -12.42 5.22 6.22
C ARG A 29 -11.93 3.84 6.58
N PHE A 30 -12.78 3.08 7.26
CA PHE A 30 -12.55 1.71 7.69
C PHE A 30 -13.60 0.78 7.08
N LEU A 31 -13.35 -0.52 7.15
CA LEU A 31 -14.29 -1.53 6.65
C LEU A 31 -15.71 -1.34 7.18
N HIS A 32 -15.85 -0.98 8.47
CA HIS A 32 -17.16 -0.82 9.10
C HIS A 32 -17.98 0.35 8.51
N ASP A 33 -17.31 1.39 7.99
CA ASP A 33 -17.98 2.51 7.30
C ASP A 33 -18.66 2.03 6.01
N PHE A 34 -18.16 0.95 5.41
CA PHE A 34 -18.72 0.37 4.19
C PHE A 34 -19.73 -0.73 4.47
N THR A 35 -19.54 -1.52 5.51
CA THR A 35 -20.55 -2.53 5.91
C THR A 35 -21.85 -1.88 6.37
N ALA A 36 -21.80 -0.63 6.85
CA ALA A 36 -22.99 0.16 7.15
C ALA A 36 -23.72 0.68 5.90
N LEU A 37 -23.00 0.87 4.78
CA LEU A 37 -23.52 1.41 3.53
C LEU A 37 -23.96 0.34 2.53
N VAL A 38 -23.33 -0.83 2.59
CA VAL A 38 -23.57 -1.97 1.69
C VAL A 38 -23.90 -3.18 2.56
N PRO A 39 -25.18 -3.43 2.88
CA PRO A 39 -25.61 -4.51 3.75
C PRO A 39 -25.12 -5.90 3.30
N GLU A 40 -24.91 -6.08 2.00
CA GLU A 40 -24.36 -7.29 1.40
C GLU A 40 -22.94 -7.57 1.89
N LEU A 41 -22.13 -6.53 2.18
CA LEU A 41 -20.82 -6.67 2.83
C LEU A 41 -20.95 -7.11 4.30
N GLY A 42 -22.10 -6.91 4.94
CA GLY A 42 -22.38 -7.48 6.26
C GLY A 42 -22.68 -8.99 6.22
N GLY A 43 -23.09 -9.50 5.05
CA GLY A 43 -23.44 -10.91 4.84
C GLY A 43 -22.35 -11.76 4.20
N ILE A 44 -21.24 -11.17 3.75
CA ILE A 44 -20.13 -11.96 3.20
C ILE A 44 -19.36 -12.70 4.29
N HIS A 45 -18.89 -13.89 3.96
CA HIS A 45 -18.09 -14.69 4.88
C HIS A 45 -16.79 -13.93 5.24
N HIS A 46 -16.43 -13.89 6.52
CA HIS A 46 -15.31 -13.09 7.03
C HIS A 46 -13.98 -13.38 6.31
N SER A 47 -13.75 -14.61 5.84
CA SER A 47 -12.55 -14.96 5.07
C SER A 47 -12.41 -14.21 3.74
N LEU A 48 -13.51 -13.67 3.21
CA LEU A 48 -13.52 -12.91 1.96
C LEU A 48 -13.13 -11.44 2.17
N HIS A 49 -13.20 -10.93 3.41
CA HIS A 49 -12.81 -9.54 3.70
C HIS A 49 -11.37 -9.26 3.28
N GLY A 50 -10.45 -10.17 3.63
CA GLY A 50 -9.03 -10.05 3.23
C GLY A 50 -8.83 -10.11 1.72
N ILE A 51 -9.67 -10.85 0.98
CA ILE A 51 -9.58 -10.89 -0.49
C ILE A 51 -10.05 -9.56 -1.08
N VAL A 52 -11.17 -9.02 -0.59
CA VAL A 52 -11.70 -7.72 -1.00
C VAL A 52 -10.69 -6.60 -0.70
N GLU A 53 -10.12 -6.59 0.50
CA GLU A 53 -9.07 -5.65 0.87
C GLU A 53 -7.85 -5.75 -0.05
N ALA A 54 -7.39 -6.96 -0.37
CA ALA A 54 -6.26 -7.14 -1.29
C ALA A 54 -6.53 -6.55 -2.68
N ILE A 55 -7.75 -6.71 -3.21
CA ILE A 55 -8.19 -6.12 -4.49
C ILE A 55 -8.24 -4.59 -4.42
N ILE A 56 -8.76 -4.03 -3.32
CA ILE A 56 -8.83 -2.57 -3.13
C ILE A 56 -7.41 -1.99 -3.01
N CYS A 57 -6.59 -2.56 -2.12
CA CYS A 57 -5.22 -2.12 -1.88
C CYS A 57 -4.32 -2.29 -3.11
N SER A 58 -4.58 -3.27 -3.97
CA SER A 58 -3.78 -3.44 -5.20
C SER A 58 -4.01 -2.31 -6.21
N ARG A 59 -5.17 -1.66 -6.16
CA ARG A 59 -5.54 -0.55 -7.05
C ARG A 59 -5.23 0.82 -6.48
N ALA A 60 -5.03 0.92 -5.17
CA ALA A 60 -4.73 2.17 -4.47
C ALA A 60 -3.53 2.92 -5.08
N GLN A 61 -3.59 4.25 -5.10
CA GLN A 61 -2.49 5.10 -5.60
C GLN A 61 -1.23 4.89 -4.77
N VAL A 62 -1.39 4.83 -3.45
CA VAL A 62 -0.32 4.54 -2.48
C VAL A 62 -0.79 3.41 -1.57
N PHE A 63 0.09 2.46 -1.29
CA PHE A 63 -0.15 1.40 -0.31
C PHE A 63 0.91 1.47 0.78
N ALA A 64 0.49 1.35 2.04
CA ALA A 64 1.36 1.21 3.19
C ALA A 64 1.10 -0.16 3.81
N GLY A 65 2.15 -0.98 3.97
CA GLY A 65 2.01 -2.33 4.51
C GLY A 65 3.14 -2.73 5.44
N THR A 66 3.12 -3.99 5.87
CA THR A 66 4.01 -4.49 6.92
C THR A 66 5.15 -5.31 6.33
N TYR A 67 6.39 -4.99 6.71
CA TYR A 67 7.57 -5.73 6.27
C TYR A 67 7.46 -7.21 6.71
N LEU A 68 7.83 -8.14 5.82
CA LEU A 68 7.70 -9.60 5.98
C LEU A 68 6.27 -10.17 6.07
N SER A 69 5.22 -9.36 5.88
CA SER A 69 3.85 -9.89 5.79
C SER A 69 3.63 -10.59 4.44
N THR A 70 3.26 -11.87 4.47
CA THR A 70 2.85 -12.63 3.27
C THR A 70 1.61 -12.02 2.61
N TYR A 71 0.68 -11.50 3.42
CA TYR A 71 -0.50 -10.78 2.94
C TYR A 71 -0.13 -9.47 2.23
N SER A 72 0.80 -8.69 2.80
CA SER A 72 1.34 -7.51 2.08
C SER A 72 2.03 -7.95 0.79
N GLY A 73 2.79 -9.06 0.79
CA GLY A 73 3.39 -9.66 -0.41
C GLY A 73 2.38 -9.97 -1.52
N LEU A 74 1.24 -10.59 -1.18
CA LEU A 74 0.14 -10.83 -2.12
C LEU A 74 -0.35 -9.52 -2.77
N ILE A 75 -0.52 -8.47 -1.98
CA ILE A 75 -0.95 -7.16 -2.49
C ILE A 75 0.11 -6.60 -3.46
N HIS A 76 1.41 -6.72 -3.17
CA HIS A 76 2.47 -6.29 -4.09
C HIS A 76 2.41 -6.98 -5.44
N LEU A 77 2.19 -8.30 -5.45
CA LEU A 77 2.05 -9.06 -6.68
C LEU A 77 0.90 -8.51 -7.53
N LEU A 78 -0.27 -8.31 -6.92
CA LEU A 78 -1.45 -7.74 -7.60
C LEU A 78 -1.22 -6.31 -8.08
N ARG A 79 -0.48 -5.51 -7.31
CA ARG A 79 -0.05 -4.14 -7.70
C ARG A 79 0.84 -4.19 -8.94
N GLY A 80 1.74 -5.18 -9.00
CA GLY A 80 2.53 -5.50 -10.19
C GLY A 80 1.65 -5.68 -11.41
N TYR A 81 0.68 -6.60 -11.38
CA TYR A 81 -0.24 -6.81 -12.52
C TYR A 81 -1.06 -5.56 -12.94
N HIS A 82 -1.14 -4.53 -12.09
CA HIS A 82 -1.78 -3.25 -12.39
C HIS A 82 -0.79 -2.15 -12.82
N GLY A 83 0.48 -2.48 -13.07
CA GLY A 83 1.51 -1.54 -13.48
C GLY A 83 1.84 -0.50 -12.41
N ARG A 84 1.66 -0.83 -11.12
CA ARG A 84 2.04 0.05 -10.01
C ARG A 84 3.51 -0.18 -9.68
N GLY A 85 4.34 0.82 -9.93
CA GLY A 85 5.78 0.80 -9.63
C GLY A 85 6.12 1.03 -8.16
N GLU A 86 7.40 0.91 -7.84
CA GLU A 86 7.95 0.85 -6.47
C GLU A 86 7.73 2.12 -5.64
N ASP A 87 7.56 3.28 -6.27
CA ASP A 87 7.29 4.56 -5.60
C ASP A 87 5.88 4.65 -5.01
N SER A 88 5.02 3.71 -5.37
CA SER A 88 3.64 3.63 -4.90
C SER A 88 3.47 2.84 -3.60
N TYR A 89 4.58 2.44 -2.95
CA TYR A 89 4.57 1.63 -1.74
C TYR A 89 5.47 2.12 -0.61
N TYR A 90 5.00 1.93 0.62
CA TYR A 90 5.68 2.33 1.85
C TYR A 90 5.60 1.23 2.92
N HIS A 91 6.68 1.10 3.70
CA HIS A 91 6.80 0.25 4.89
C HIS A 91 7.06 1.07 6.14
N SER A 92 7.01 0.40 7.30
CA SER A 92 7.51 0.92 8.58
C SER A 92 8.88 1.59 8.45
N SER A 93 9.11 2.61 9.29
CA SER A 93 10.32 3.43 9.29
C SER A 93 11.58 2.55 9.33
N GLY A 94 12.49 2.77 8.38
CA GLY A 94 13.75 2.01 8.25
C GLY A 94 13.72 0.91 7.20
N MET A 95 12.54 0.42 6.80
CA MET A 95 12.38 -0.64 5.78
C MET A 95 11.77 -0.13 4.47
N THR A 96 11.40 1.16 4.39
CA THR A 96 10.75 1.79 3.23
C THR A 96 11.54 1.63 1.93
N GLN A 97 12.87 1.72 2.00
CA GLN A 97 13.74 1.63 0.83
C GLN A 97 14.15 0.19 0.49
N GLU A 98 13.94 -0.75 1.43
CA GLU A 98 14.47 -2.12 1.30
C GLU A 98 13.76 -2.96 0.23
N LEU A 99 12.51 -2.62 -0.10
CA LEU A 99 11.72 -3.24 -1.18
C LEU A 99 11.80 -2.51 -2.52
N ARG A 100 12.24 -1.24 -2.52
CA ARG A 100 12.49 -0.47 -3.75
C ARG A 100 13.85 -0.78 -4.37
N ARG A 101 14.69 -1.52 -3.64
CA ARG A 101 16.00 -1.92 -4.13
C ARG A 101 15.84 -3.13 -5.06
N PRO A 102 16.52 -3.15 -6.22
CA PRO A 102 16.61 -4.33 -7.07
C PRO A 102 17.50 -5.40 -6.40
N ARG A 103 17.02 -6.00 -5.31
CA ARG A 103 17.75 -7.03 -4.57
C ARG A 103 16.91 -8.29 -4.44
N SER A 104 17.54 -9.42 -4.73
CA SER A 104 17.02 -10.75 -4.40
C SER A 104 17.13 -10.96 -2.89
N VAL A 105 16.03 -10.82 -2.15
CA VAL A 105 15.97 -11.24 -0.74
C VAL A 105 15.54 -12.71 -0.69
N GLY A 106 16.45 -13.63 -1.01
CA GLY A 106 16.25 -15.09 -0.84
C GLY A 106 14.84 -15.60 -1.22
N GLN A 107 14.18 -16.35 -0.31
CA GLN A 107 12.80 -16.84 -0.46
C GLN A 107 11.72 -15.75 -0.30
N GLY A 108 11.98 -14.53 -0.77
CA GLY A 108 11.11 -13.38 -0.59
C GLY A 108 10.39 -12.91 -1.85
N TRP A 109 9.18 -12.41 -1.64
CA TRP A 109 8.29 -11.65 -2.52
C TRP A 109 8.89 -10.47 -3.32
N PRO A 110 10.02 -9.81 -2.95
CA PRO A 110 10.43 -8.57 -3.62
C PRO A 110 10.80 -8.71 -5.10
N ARG A 111 11.13 -9.93 -5.55
CA ARG A 111 11.35 -10.20 -6.99
C ARG A 111 10.06 -10.30 -7.79
N GLU A 112 9.01 -10.87 -7.20
CA GLU A 112 7.76 -11.16 -7.89
C GLU A 112 7.01 -9.88 -8.30
N TRP A 113 7.25 -8.78 -7.57
CA TRP A 113 6.66 -7.50 -7.94
C TRP A 113 7.14 -7.06 -9.32
N ARG A 114 8.45 -6.92 -9.56
CA ARG A 114 8.97 -6.46 -10.86
C ARG A 114 8.52 -7.36 -12.01
N TYR A 115 8.58 -8.68 -11.85
CA TYR A 115 8.09 -9.63 -12.87
C TYR A 115 6.62 -9.43 -13.27
N GLY A 116 5.79 -8.86 -12.38
CA GLY A 116 4.39 -8.57 -12.70
C GLY A 116 4.18 -7.37 -13.64
N TRP A 117 5.20 -6.54 -13.88
CA TRP A 117 5.08 -5.31 -14.68
C TRP A 117 6.36 -4.86 -15.41
N THR A 118 7.44 -5.60 -15.36
CA THR A 118 8.65 -5.38 -16.16
C THR A 118 8.94 -6.57 -17.06
N ASP A 119 9.52 -6.31 -18.23
CA ASP A 119 9.96 -7.36 -19.14
C ASP A 119 11.26 -8.02 -18.63
N ASP A 120 11.81 -8.96 -19.42
CA ASP A 120 13.06 -9.65 -19.09
C ASP A 120 14.27 -8.69 -19.01
N GLY A 121 14.17 -7.50 -19.61
CA GLY A 121 15.15 -6.42 -19.53
C GLY A 121 14.99 -5.53 -18.29
N GLY A 122 13.89 -5.65 -17.56
CA GLY A 122 13.56 -4.80 -16.41
C GLY A 122 12.85 -3.49 -16.80
N ASP A 123 12.48 -3.33 -18.07
CA ASP A 123 11.70 -2.18 -18.55
C ASP A 123 10.20 -2.41 -18.29
N PRO A 124 9.43 -1.37 -17.93
CA PRO A 124 8.00 -1.54 -17.68
C PRO A 124 7.27 -2.08 -18.93
N VAL A 125 6.53 -3.20 -18.81
CA VAL A 125 5.70 -3.72 -19.90
C VAL A 125 4.50 -2.80 -20.07
N ARG A 126 4.58 -1.86 -21.00
CA ARG A 126 3.48 -0.99 -21.45
C ARG A 126 3.49 -0.88 -22.96
#